data_AF-A0ABD1J7M7-F1
#
_entry.id   AF-A0ABD1J7M7-F1
#
_cell.length_a   1.000
_cell.length_b   1.000
_cell.length_c   1.000
_cell.angle_alpha   90.00
_cell.angle_beta   90.00
_cell.angle_gamma   90.00
#
_symmetry.space_group_name_H-M   'P 1'
#
loop_
_entity.id
_entity.type
_entity.pdbx_description
1 polymer ?
#
loop_
_entity_poly.entity_id
_entity_poly.type
_entity_poly.pdbx_seq_one_letter_code
_entity_poly.pdbx_strand_id
1 'polypeptide(L)'
;MAARQGSQEPQIFKVTLVLVLALLVREVDGNCAKKKNGNSSNSPMIMKILTLSSTHLQSLPQPNHQTLAIRNRSLSPWQNIISEDSSRLPKKLSEAQCLKRGCVGHNGEEDMGLKSAPIQLEVLVLKRVRGKKRAREYQLSSQVITVGCTCIRERVVRYD
;
A
#
# COMPACT_ATOMS: atom_id res chain seq x y z
N MET A 1 -3.98 51.11 38.18
CA MET A 1 -3.21 49.97 38.72
C MET A 1 -3.87 48.69 38.23
N ALA A 2 -3.25 47.97 37.30
CA ALA A 2 -3.75 46.69 36.78
C ALA A 2 -2.71 45.60 37.06
N ALA A 3 -3.12 44.57 37.81
CA ALA A 3 -2.26 43.46 38.22
C ALA A 3 -2.13 42.43 37.08
N ARG A 4 -0.89 41.99 36.82
CA ARG A 4 -0.57 40.89 35.91
C ARG A 4 -1.01 39.56 36.53
N GLN A 5 -1.89 38.81 35.87
CA GLN A 5 -2.14 37.40 36.17
C GLN A 5 -1.12 36.54 35.41
N GLY A 6 -0.16 35.97 36.14
CA GLY A 6 0.67 34.87 35.65
C GLY A 6 -0.14 33.58 35.66
N SER A 7 -0.32 32.99 34.49
CA SER A 7 -0.96 31.68 34.33
C SER A 7 0.05 30.60 34.74
N GLN A 8 -0.09 30.08 35.96
CA GLN A 8 0.67 28.94 36.47
C GLN A 8 0.09 27.66 35.85
N GLU A 9 0.69 27.19 34.77
CA GLU A 9 0.34 25.93 34.10
C GLU A 9 0.39 24.76 35.10
N PRO A 10 -0.61 23.84 35.14
CA PRO A 10 -0.62 22.77 36.12
C PRO A 10 0.48 21.77 35.80
N GLN A 11 1.59 21.85 36.57
CA GLN A 11 2.73 20.93 36.53
C GLN A 11 2.32 19.44 36.59
N ILE A 12 1.12 19.17 37.10
CA ILE A 12 0.48 17.85 37.14
C ILE A 12 0.37 17.24 35.74
N PHE A 13 0.00 17.99 34.71
CA PHE A 13 -0.13 17.44 33.35
C PHE A 13 1.22 16.99 32.78
N LYS A 14 2.29 17.74 33.08
CA LYS A 14 3.66 17.38 32.65
C LYS A 14 4.12 16.12 33.35
N VAL A 15 3.88 15.99 34.66
CA VAL A 15 4.25 14.80 35.43
C VAL A 15 3.50 13.57 34.94
N THR A 16 2.19 13.69 34.71
CA THR A 16 1.36 12.59 34.18
C THR A 16 1.81 12.17 32.78
N LEU A 17 2.11 13.13 31.90
CA LEU A 17 2.59 12.84 30.54
C LEU A 17 3.95 12.13 30.57
N VAL A 18 4.88 12.58 31.42
CA VAL A 18 6.21 11.96 31.57
C VAL A 18 6.11 10.53 32.13
N LEU A 19 5.24 10.30 33.12
CA LEU A 19 5.00 8.95 33.66
C LEU A 19 4.39 8.00 32.62
N VAL A 20 3.43 8.48 31.82
CA VAL A 20 2.81 7.69 30.75
C VAL A 20 3.84 7.35 29.68
N LEU A 21 4.67 8.30 29.26
CA LEU A 21 5.75 8.05 28.29
C LEU A 21 6.79 7.07 28.84
N ALA A 22 7.19 7.19 30.11
CA ALA A 22 8.15 6.28 30.74
C ALA A 22 7.64 4.82 30.80
N LEU A 23 6.33 4.62 30.98
CA LEU A 23 5.72 3.28 30.94
C LEU A 23 5.70 2.68 29.52
N LEU A 24 5.67 3.52 28.48
CA LEU A 24 5.69 3.08 27.08
C LEU A 24 7.10 2.77 26.57
N VAL A 25 8.15 3.25 27.24
CA VAL A 25 9.57 3.05 26.86
C VAL A 25 10.20 1.85 27.59
N ARG A 26 9.40 0.91 28.10
CA ARG A 26 9.95 -0.38 28.54
C ARG A 26 10.44 -1.17 27.34
N GLU A 27 11.73 -1.01 27.05
CA GLU A 27 12.45 -1.76 26.04
C GLU A 27 12.26 -3.26 26.27
N VAL A 28 11.92 -3.97 25.20
CA VAL A 28 12.08 -5.42 25.12
C VAL A 28 13.58 -5.67 25.12
N ASP A 29 14.11 -6.23 26.21
CA ASP A 29 15.47 -6.76 26.25
C ASP A 29 15.63 -7.88 25.22
N GLY A 30 16.04 -7.50 24.01
CA GLY A 30 16.48 -8.41 22.97
C GLY A 30 17.84 -8.98 23.33
N ASN A 31 17.87 -10.08 24.09
CA ASN A 31 19.11 -10.81 24.35
C ASN A 31 19.59 -11.51 23.06
N CYS A 32 20.41 -10.83 22.25
CA CYS A 32 21.16 -11.46 21.17
C CYS A 32 22.43 -12.11 21.72
N ALA A 33 22.31 -13.37 22.14
CA ALA A 33 23.46 -14.22 22.44
C ALA A 33 24.29 -14.47 21.16
N LYS A 34 25.51 -13.93 21.11
CA LYS A 34 26.53 -14.29 20.12
C LYS A 34 27.08 -15.68 20.46
N LYS A 35 26.97 -16.64 19.54
CA LYS A 35 27.78 -17.88 19.56
C LYS A 35 28.60 -17.99 18.28
N LYS A 36 29.92 -17.83 18.41
CA LYS A 36 30.92 -18.23 17.41
C LYS A 36 31.26 -19.70 17.67
N ASN A 37 31.13 -20.58 16.68
CA ASN A 37 32.23 -21.36 16.09
C ASN A 37 31.68 -22.37 15.07
N GLY A 38 32.41 -22.61 13.99
CA GLY A 38 31.93 -23.29 12.79
C GLY A 38 31.62 -24.78 12.92
N ASN A 39 30.77 -25.27 12.02
CA ASN A 39 31.12 -26.34 11.08
C ASN A 39 30.03 -26.43 10.00
N SER A 40 30.44 -26.88 8.80
CA SER A 40 29.56 -27.12 7.65
C SER A 40 28.25 -27.81 8.06
N SER A 41 27.13 -27.15 7.81
CA SER A 41 25.81 -27.76 7.92
C SER A 41 25.01 -27.27 6.73
N ASN A 42 24.54 -28.21 5.91
CA ASN A 42 23.53 -27.96 4.89
C ASN A 42 22.43 -27.12 5.52
N SER A 43 22.42 -25.81 5.22
CA SER A 43 21.42 -24.91 5.77
C SER A 43 20.08 -25.45 5.29
N PRO A 44 19.19 -25.94 6.18
CA PRO A 44 17.87 -26.31 5.75
C PRO A 44 17.24 -25.02 5.25
N MET A 45 16.90 -24.96 3.97
CA MET A 45 16.14 -23.86 3.42
C MET A 45 14.90 -23.75 4.33
N ILE A 46 14.82 -22.71 5.14
CA ILE A 46 13.70 -22.51 6.06
C ILE A 46 12.47 -22.35 5.16
N MET A 47 11.70 -23.43 4.99
CA MET A 47 10.39 -23.38 4.36
C MET A 47 9.50 -22.55 5.28
N LYS A 48 9.38 -21.25 4.97
CA LYS A 48 8.40 -20.38 5.61
C LYS A 48 7.02 -20.84 5.15
N ILE A 49 6.39 -21.72 5.94
CA ILE A 49 5.03 -22.17 5.72
C ILE A 49 4.11 -20.96 5.98
N LEU A 50 3.59 -20.36 4.92
CA LEU A 50 2.53 -19.35 5.02
C LEU A 50 1.20 -20.07 5.22
N THR A 51 0.70 -20.09 6.45
CA THR A 51 -0.65 -20.59 6.76
C THR A 51 -1.67 -19.57 6.26
N LEU A 52 -2.15 -19.75 5.02
CA LEU A 52 -3.19 -18.90 4.44
C LEU A 52 -4.56 -19.34 4.96
N SER A 53 -5.04 -18.68 6.02
CA SER A 53 -6.43 -18.84 6.47
C SER A 53 -7.36 -18.24 5.41
N SER A 54 -8.14 -19.08 4.74
CA SER A 54 -8.99 -18.69 3.60
C SER A 54 -10.17 -17.80 3.99
N THR A 55 -10.35 -17.47 5.27
CA THR A 55 -11.53 -16.76 5.77
C THR A 55 -11.50 -15.24 5.51
N HIS A 56 -10.40 -14.66 5.04
CA HIS A 56 -10.26 -13.20 4.91
C HIS A 56 -9.56 -12.69 3.62
N LEU A 57 -9.44 -13.51 2.57
CA LEU A 57 -8.79 -13.11 1.31
C LEU A 57 -9.76 -12.74 0.18
N GLN A 58 -11.05 -12.59 0.48
CA GLN A 58 -12.10 -12.39 -0.55
C GLN A 58 -12.76 -11.02 -0.56
N SER A 59 -12.56 -10.18 0.45
CA SER A 59 -13.05 -8.80 0.39
C SER A 59 -12.04 -7.92 -0.34
N LEU A 60 -12.19 -7.79 -1.67
CA LEU A 60 -11.77 -6.53 -2.30
C LEU A 60 -12.48 -5.42 -1.51
N PRO A 61 -11.78 -4.37 -1.05
CA PRO A 61 -12.45 -3.21 -0.49
C PRO A 61 -13.51 -2.76 -1.49
N GLN A 62 -14.79 -2.84 -1.11
CA GLN A 62 -15.83 -2.26 -1.96
C GLN A 62 -15.48 -0.79 -2.10
N PRO A 63 -15.41 -0.25 -3.32
CA PRO A 63 -15.08 1.16 -3.51
C PRO A 63 -16.11 1.97 -2.74
N ASN A 64 -15.65 2.72 -1.74
CA ASN A 64 -16.56 3.57 -0.98
C ASN A 64 -17.12 4.65 -1.93
N HIS A 65 -18.25 5.26 -1.58
CA HIS A 65 -18.86 6.33 -2.40
C HIS A 65 -17.85 7.44 -2.76
N GLN A 66 -16.86 7.69 -1.90
CA GLN A 66 -15.80 8.68 -2.14
C GLN A 66 -14.80 8.23 -3.22
N THR A 67 -14.49 6.93 -3.33
CA THR A 67 -13.56 6.39 -4.34
C THR A 67 -14.21 6.42 -5.73
N LEU A 68 -15.50 6.08 -5.80
CA LEU A 68 -16.30 6.25 -7.03
C LEU A 68 -16.38 7.71 -7.45
N ALA A 69 -16.52 8.62 -6.47
CA ALA A 69 -16.52 10.05 -6.73
C ALA A 69 -15.17 10.52 -7.30
N ILE A 70 -14.03 10.06 -6.79
CA ILE A 70 -12.70 10.49 -7.26
C ILE A 70 -12.46 10.04 -8.71
N ARG A 71 -12.72 8.77 -9.02
CA ARG A 71 -12.48 8.18 -10.35
C ARG A 71 -13.22 8.92 -11.48
N ASN A 72 -14.45 9.35 -11.22
CA ASN A 72 -15.28 10.07 -12.20
C ASN A 72 -15.04 11.58 -12.21
N ARG A 73 -14.56 12.16 -11.10
CA ARG A 73 -14.29 13.61 -10.97
C ARG A 73 -12.83 13.99 -11.26
N SER A 74 -11.96 13.02 -11.51
CA SER A 74 -10.59 13.25 -11.96
C SER A 74 -10.59 13.94 -13.33
N LEU A 75 -9.63 14.86 -13.55
CA LEU A 75 -9.32 15.38 -14.89
C LEU A 75 -8.88 14.27 -15.85
N SER A 76 -8.39 13.15 -15.32
CA SER A 76 -8.03 11.95 -16.07
C SER A 76 -8.89 10.79 -15.57
N PRO A 77 -10.17 10.71 -15.97
CA PRO A 77 -11.08 9.73 -15.41
C PRO A 77 -10.69 8.31 -15.85
N TRP A 78 -10.95 7.32 -15.00
CA TRP A 78 -10.65 5.92 -15.31
C TRP A 78 -11.86 5.00 -15.20
N GLN A 79 -11.66 3.81 -15.74
CA GLN A 79 -12.14 2.42 -15.60
C GLN A 79 -11.68 1.63 -14.39
N ASN A 80 -12.44 0.76 -13.72
CA ASN A 80 -11.85 -0.32 -12.92
C ASN A 80 -12.24 -1.63 -13.59
N ILE A 81 -11.24 -2.45 -13.90
CA ILE A 81 -11.39 -3.77 -14.52
C ILE A 81 -10.91 -4.79 -13.51
N ILE A 82 -11.66 -5.88 -13.34
CA ILE A 82 -11.24 -6.96 -12.45
C ILE A 82 -10.39 -7.97 -13.23
N SER A 83 -9.12 -8.06 -12.86
CA SER A 83 -8.16 -9.08 -13.31
C SER A 83 -8.30 -10.32 -12.43
N GLU A 84 -8.91 -11.38 -12.95
CA GLU A 84 -9.12 -12.65 -12.24
C GLU A 84 -8.14 -13.73 -12.71
N ASP A 85 -7.38 -14.29 -11.76
CA ASP A 85 -6.44 -15.39 -11.98
C ASP A 85 -6.61 -16.45 -10.88
N SER A 86 -7.11 -17.63 -11.28
CA SER A 86 -7.36 -18.75 -10.36
C SER A 86 -6.08 -19.35 -9.74
N SER A 87 -4.93 -19.09 -10.35
CA SER A 87 -3.62 -19.54 -9.90
C SER A 87 -2.94 -18.53 -8.96
N ARG A 88 -3.51 -17.34 -8.77
CA ARG A 88 -2.96 -16.26 -7.95
C ARG A 88 -3.78 -16.02 -6.68
N LEU A 89 -3.12 -15.49 -5.64
CA LEU A 89 -3.78 -14.86 -4.50
C LEU A 89 -3.26 -13.40 -4.33
N PRO A 90 -4.16 -12.42 -4.16
CA PRO A 90 -5.61 -12.55 -4.30
C PRO A 90 -5.99 -12.91 -5.75
N LYS A 91 -7.06 -13.69 -5.89
CA LYS A 91 -7.51 -14.14 -7.22
C LYS A 91 -7.93 -12.98 -8.10
N LYS A 92 -8.64 -12.02 -7.50
CA LYS A 92 -9.17 -10.82 -8.16
C LYS A 92 -8.33 -9.62 -7.76
N LEU A 93 -7.85 -8.88 -8.74
CA LEU A 93 -7.22 -7.57 -8.59
C LEU A 93 -8.06 -6.55 -9.35
N SER A 94 -8.24 -5.35 -8.78
CA SER A 94 -8.87 -4.24 -9.48
C SER A 94 -7.80 -3.38 -10.13
N GLU A 95 -7.86 -3.26 -11.45
CA GLU A 95 -6.92 -2.46 -12.24
C GLU A 95 -7.62 -1.30 -12.92
N ALA A 96 -7.00 -0.12 -12.85
CA ALA A 96 -7.53 1.07 -13.47
C ALA A 96 -7.20 1.14 -14.98
N GLN A 97 -8.16 1.60 -15.79
CA GLN A 97 -7.97 1.84 -17.22
C GLN A 97 -8.40 3.26 -17.57
N CYS A 98 -7.52 4.12 -18.08
CA CYS A 98 -7.90 5.51 -18.41
C CYS A 98 -9.00 5.54 -19.47
N LEU A 99 -10.03 6.38 -19.27
CA LEU A 99 -11.18 6.51 -20.17
C LEU A 99 -10.92 7.50 -21.32
N LYS A 100 -9.96 8.41 -21.13
CA LYS A 100 -9.60 9.49 -22.03
C LYS A 100 -8.12 9.40 -22.40
N ARG A 101 -7.75 9.99 -23.54
CA ARG A 101 -6.35 10.07 -23.99
C ARG A 101 -5.70 11.33 -23.45
N GLY A 102 -6.37 12.47 -23.61
CA GLY A 102 -6.05 13.75 -22.99
C GLY A 102 -6.66 13.89 -21.60
N CYS A 103 -6.74 15.11 -21.10
CA CYS A 103 -7.36 15.41 -19.80
C CYS A 103 -8.61 16.25 -19.98
N VAL A 104 -9.63 16.00 -19.17
CA VAL A 104 -10.91 16.71 -19.18
C VAL A 104 -10.78 18.00 -18.39
N GLY A 105 -11.00 19.14 -19.05
CA GLY A 105 -11.02 20.46 -18.44
C GLY A 105 -12.32 20.77 -17.70
N HIS A 106 -12.41 21.96 -17.11
CA HIS A 106 -13.58 22.41 -16.34
C HIS A 106 -14.88 22.49 -17.17
N ASN A 107 -14.76 22.69 -18.49
CA ASN A 107 -15.86 22.74 -19.44
C ASN A 107 -16.30 21.34 -19.93
N GLY A 108 -15.63 20.27 -19.49
CA GLY A 108 -15.90 18.90 -19.92
C GLY A 108 -15.22 18.51 -21.24
N GLU A 109 -14.46 19.42 -21.86
CA GLU A 109 -13.72 19.14 -23.10
C GLU A 109 -12.37 18.51 -22.81
N GLU A 110 -11.89 17.69 -23.75
CA GLU A 110 -10.62 16.99 -23.64
C GLU A 110 -9.48 17.84 -24.22
N ASP A 111 -8.54 18.24 -23.37
CA ASP A 111 -7.30 18.89 -23.75
C ASP A 111 -6.27 17.83 -24.19
N MET A 112 -5.99 17.83 -25.50
CA MET A 112 -5.02 16.93 -26.14
C MET A 112 -3.56 17.40 -26.02
N GLY A 113 -3.30 18.59 -25.47
CA GLY A 113 -1.96 19.02 -25.05
C GLY A 113 -1.50 18.38 -23.74
N LEU A 114 -2.42 17.72 -23.05
CA LEU A 114 -2.21 16.93 -21.86
C LEU A 114 -2.46 15.45 -22.16
N LYS A 115 -2.06 14.58 -21.23
CA LYS A 115 -2.22 13.13 -21.35
C LYS A 115 -2.72 12.53 -20.06
N SER A 116 -3.75 11.70 -20.17
CA SER A 116 -4.16 10.77 -19.12
C SER A 116 -3.18 9.60 -19.07
N ALA A 117 -2.36 9.54 -18.02
CA ALA A 117 -1.35 8.51 -17.83
C ALA A 117 -1.73 7.57 -16.69
N PRO A 118 -1.55 6.24 -16.86
CA PRO A 118 -1.81 5.27 -15.80
C PRO A 118 -0.79 5.41 -14.66
N ILE A 119 -1.27 5.34 -13.42
CA ILE A 119 -0.43 5.26 -12.22
C ILE A 119 -0.21 3.78 -11.89
N GLN A 120 1.03 3.32 -12.03
CA GLN A 120 1.41 1.94 -11.79
C GLN A 120 1.89 1.74 -10.34
N LEU A 121 1.51 0.62 -9.74
CA LEU A 121 1.94 0.18 -8.42
C LEU A 121 2.42 -1.27 -8.50
N GLU A 122 3.57 -1.54 -7.92
CA GLU A 122 4.08 -2.89 -7.74
C GLU A 122 3.45 -3.51 -6.49
N VAL A 123 2.74 -4.63 -6.65
CA VAL A 123 2.06 -5.36 -5.57
C VAL A 123 2.58 -6.78 -5.44
N LEU A 124 2.56 -7.30 -4.21
CA LEU A 124 2.94 -8.67 -3.92
C LEU A 124 1.75 -9.61 -4.11
N VAL A 125 1.96 -10.69 -4.85
CA VAL A 125 0.97 -11.72 -5.12
C VAL A 125 1.57 -13.10 -4.88
N LEU A 126 0.74 -14.06 -4.48
CA LEU A 126 1.15 -15.45 -4.34
C LEU A 126 0.72 -16.22 -5.58
N LYS A 127 1.66 -16.80 -6.34
CA LYS A 127 1.36 -17.62 -7.53
C LYS A 127 1.51 -19.09 -7.21
N ARG A 128 0.54 -19.90 -7.64
CA ARG A 128 0.54 -21.35 -7.44
C ARG A 128 1.59 -21.99 -8.34
N VAL A 129 2.49 -22.77 -7.75
CA VAL A 129 3.47 -23.56 -8.48
C VAL A 129 2.84 -24.90 -8.86
N ARG A 130 3.03 -25.35 -10.11
CA ARG A 130 2.56 -26.67 -10.55
C ARG A 130 3.54 -27.76 -10.08
N GLY A 131 3.23 -28.42 -8.97
CA GLY A 131 3.93 -29.62 -8.49
C GLY A 131 3.13 -30.92 -8.76
N LYS A 132 3.85 -32.04 -8.97
CA LYS A 132 3.23 -33.39 -9.08
C LYS A 132 2.56 -33.75 -7.75
N LYS A 133 1.23 -33.81 -7.76
CA LYS A 133 0.33 -34.39 -6.74
C LYS A 133 0.42 -33.76 -5.33
N ARG A 134 -0.53 -32.86 -5.05
CA ARG A 134 -1.10 -32.47 -3.73
C ARG A 134 -0.45 -31.36 -2.88
N ALA A 135 0.63 -30.70 -3.27
CA ALA A 135 1.08 -29.50 -2.54
C ALA A 135 0.46 -28.21 -3.13
N ARG A 136 -0.31 -27.46 -2.32
CA ARG A 136 -0.71 -26.07 -2.61
C ARG A 136 0.50 -25.16 -2.40
N GLU A 137 1.52 -25.35 -3.21
CA GLU A 137 2.74 -24.55 -3.13
C GLU A 137 2.50 -23.20 -3.80
N TYR A 138 2.80 -22.13 -3.05
CA TYR A 138 2.70 -20.76 -3.53
C TYR A 138 4.06 -20.11 -3.45
N GLN A 139 4.43 -19.39 -4.51
CA GLN A 139 5.61 -18.54 -4.53
C GLN A 139 5.18 -17.08 -4.48
N LEU A 140 5.91 -16.30 -3.68
CA LEU A 140 5.79 -14.86 -3.68
C LEU A 140 6.32 -14.31 -5.01
N SER A 141 5.51 -13.50 -5.68
CA SER A 141 5.82 -12.88 -6.96
C SER A 141 5.40 -11.42 -6.91
N SER A 142 6.13 -10.58 -7.62
CA SER A 142 5.74 -9.20 -7.81
C SER A 142 4.90 -9.04 -9.07
N GLN A 143 3.89 -8.17 -9.04
CA GLN A 143 3.04 -7.84 -10.17
C GLN A 143 2.77 -6.34 -10.19
N VAL A 144 2.97 -5.70 -11.35
CA VAL A 144 2.57 -4.31 -11.56
C VAL A 144 1.09 -4.26 -11.90
N ILE A 145 0.34 -3.41 -11.21
CA ILE A 145 -1.06 -3.10 -11.48
C ILE A 145 -1.24 -1.60 -11.70
N THR A 146 -2.30 -1.21 -12.39
CA THR A 146 -2.67 0.21 -12.48
C THR A 146 -3.70 0.54 -11.40
N VAL A 147 -3.47 1.58 -10.60
CA VAL A 147 -4.36 1.95 -9.47
C VAL A 147 -5.23 3.17 -9.75
N GLY A 148 -4.87 3.96 -10.75
CA GLY A 148 -5.62 5.13 -11.19
C GLY A 148 -5.00 5.75 -12.43
N CYS A 149 -5.51 6.92 -12.81
CA CYS A 149 -4.90 7.75 -13.85
C CYS A 149 -4.60 9.13 -13.29
N THR A 150 -3.57 9.77 -13.85
CA THR A 150 -3.20 11.16 -13.55
C THR A 150 -3.07 11.95 -14.85
N CYS A 151 -3.14 13.28 -14.74
CA CYS A 151 -2.97 14.17 -15.87
C CYS A 151 -1.54 14.70 -15.92
N ILE A 152 -0.87 14.50 -17.05
CA ILE A 152 0.51 14.96 -17.28
C ILE A 152 0.59 15.84 -18.53
N ARG A 153 1.67 16.60 -18.64
CA ARG A 153 2.01 17.30 -19.88
C ARG A 153 2.49 16.29 -20.93
N GLU A 154 2.11 16.47 -22.20
CA GLU A 154 2.56 15.57 -23.28
C GLU A 154 4.08 15.62 -23.49
N ARG A 155 4.70 16.78 -23.23
CA ARG A 155 6.15 16.98 -23.30
C ARG A 155 6.74 17.26 -21.93
N VAL A 156 7.93 16.71 -21.68
CA VAL A 156 8.72 17.01 -20.48
C VAL A 156 9.13 18.48 -20.53
N VAL A 157 8.74 19.24 -19.51
CA VAL A 157 9.19 20.62 -19.34
C VAL A 157 10.51 20.57 -18.57
N ARG A 158 11.56 21.15 -19.15
CA ARG A 158 12.81 21.41 -18.45
C ARG A 158 12.68 22.75 -17.74
N TYR A 159 13.14 22.81 -16.50
CA TYR A 159 13.33 24.05 -15.76
C TYR A 159 14.83 24.29 -15.78
N ASP A 160 15.31 24.97 -16.81
CA ASP A 160 16.68 25.45 -16.96
C ASP A 160 16.92 26.72 -16.13
#